data_AF-A0A7Y5DT41-F1
#
_entry.id   AF-A0A7Y5DT41-F1
#
_cell.length_a   1.000
_cell.length_b   1.000
_cell.length_c   1.000
_cell.angle_alpha   90.00
_cell.angle_beta   90.00
_cell.angle_gamma   90.00
#
_symmetry.space_group_name_H-M   'P 1'
#
loop_
_entity.id
_entity.type
_entity.pdbx_description
1 polymer ?
#
loop_
_entity_poly.entity_id
_entity_poly.type
_entity_poly.pdbx_seq_one_letter_code
_entity_poly.pdbx_strand_id
1 'polypeptide(L)'
;LMHRLWLKLGIRDKVRLQLNSLGTIAERLAYREVLVAYFQQHREGLDEDSLRRLETNPLRILDSKNPEMKGIIANAPDLMTYLGTESLAHFKAITTTLEDLGVAYQINTRLVRGLDYYSLTVFEWVTDELGSQGTICAGGRYDGLIQQLGGKPNHAVGFAMGMERLLALLETRTDIPVARTVDAYMIRVGEKAEREGLRFAETIRNAIPALKLQLSADGGSFKNQFKKADKTGAEFAIIIGDDEVDRGEVGVKCLRNDLAQQTMPQTQAISFLQQQLLQIV
;
A
#
# COMPACT_ATOMS: atom_id res chain seq x y z
N LEU A 1 8.60 7.38 8.98
CA LEU A 1 8.23 6.03 8.50
C LEU A 1 7.47 6.05 7.18
N MET A 2 6.28 6.66 7.10
CA MET A 2 5.45 6.65 5.88
C MET A 2 6.14 7.19 4.63
N HIS A 3 6.88 8.29 4.75
CA HIS A 3 7.69 8.82 3.64
C HIS A 3 8.60 7.76 2.98
N ARG A 4 9.27 6.91 3.78
CA ARG A 4 10.10 5.82 3.28
C ARG A 4 9.29 4.72 2.59
N LEU A 5 8.10 4.41 3.11
CA LEU A 5 7.19 3.46 2.48
C LEU A 5 6.75 3.95 1.09
N TRP A 6 6.42 5.23 0.95
CA TRP A 6 6.05 5.84 -0.34
C TRP A 6 7.18 5.82 -1.36
N LEU A 7 8.41 6.04 -0.92
CA LEU A 7 9.60 5.88 -1.77
C LEU A 7 9.78 4.44 -2.24
N LYS A 8 9.68 3.46 -1.33
CA LYS A 8 9.77 2.03 -1.68
C LYS A 8 8.67 1.58 -2.63
N LEU A 9 7.47 2.10 -2.42
CA LEU A 9 6.31 1.84 -3.26
C LEU A 9 6.25 2.73 -4.50
N GLY A 10 7.27 3.53 -4.82
CA GLY A 10 7.33 4.36 -6.03
C GLY A 10 6.11 5.28 -6.25
N ILE A 11 5.51 5.79 -5.17
CA ILE A 11 4.31 6.67 -5.22
C ILE A 11 4.54 7.98 -4.45
N ARG A 12 5.79 8.32 -4.12
CA ARG A 12 6.09 9.48 -3.27
C ARG A 12 5.61 10.79 -3.90
N ASP A 13 5.75 10.93 -5.21
CA ASP A 13 5.30 12.07 -6.01
C ASP A 13 3.77 12.22 -6.05
N LYS A 14 3.03 11.12 -5.89
CA LYS A 14 1.56 11.08 -5.90
C LYS A 14 0.92 11.40 -4.54
N VAL A 15 1.71 11.63 -3.51
CA VAL A 15 1.22 11.82 -2.13
C VAL A 15 1.80 13.07 -1.48
N ARG A 16 1.00 13.77 -0.70
CA ARG A 16 1.40 14.98 0.04
C ARG A 16 1.11 14.83 1.52
N LEU A 17 2.06 15.27 2.33
CA LEU A 17 1.93 15.28 3.78
C LEU A 17 1.29 16.60 4.23
N GLN A 18 0.18 16.54 4.95
CA GLN A 18 -0.41 17.67 5.64
C GLN A 18 -0.24 17.51 7.15
N LEU A 19 0.11 18.59 7.85
CA LEU A 19 0.31 18.64 9.29
C LEU A 19 -0.57 19.69 9.95
N ASN A 20 -0.94 19.42 11.19
CA ASN A 20 -1.54 20.37 12.10
C ASN A 20 -1.17 20.03 13.55
N SER A 21 -1.46 20.94 14.48
CA SER A 21 -1.42 20.68 15.92
C SER A 21 -2.79 20.98 16.51
N LEU A 22 -3.33 20.02 17.25
CA LEU A 22 -4.59 20.17 17.99
C LEU A 22 -4.38 20.66 19.43
N GLY A 23 -3.15 21.01 19.79
CA GLY A 23 -2.77 21.42 21.14
C GLY A 23 -3.06 20.36 22.20
N THR A 24 -2.96 20.78 23.45
CA THR A 24 -3.44 20.02 24.60
C THR A 24 -4.97 20.01 24.67
N ILE A 25 -5.52 19.17 25.53
CA ILE A 25 -6.97 19.13 25.78
C ILE A 25 -7.46 20.49 26.31
N ALA A 26 -6.69 21.13 27.21
CA ALA A 26 -7.06 22.42 27.79
C ALA A 26 -7.11 23.55 26.74
N GLU A 27 -6.09 23.65 25.89
CA GLU A 27 -6.05 24.64 24.79
C GLU A 27 -7.22 24.42 23.82
N ARG A 28 -7.54 23.16 23.52
CA ARG A 28 -8.66 22.82 22.64
C ARG A 28 -10.02 23.17 23.25
N LEU A 29 -10.19 23.00 24.56
CA LEU A 29 -11.42 23.39 25.24
C LEU A 29 -11.61 24.92 25.20
N ALA A 30 -10.55 25.70 25.41
CA ALA A 30 -10.60 27.15 25.27
C ALA A 30 -10.94 27.58 23.83
N TYR A 31 -10.28 26.96 22.84
CA TYR A 31 -10.55 27.23 21.43
C TYR A 31 -11.95 26.80 20.99
N ARG A 32 -12.52 25.75 21.61
CA ARG A 32 -13.89 25.29 21.32
C ARG A 32 -14.90 26.41 21.55
N GLU A 33 -14.79 27.16 22.64
CA GLU A 33 -15.70 28.26 22.96
C GLU A 33 -15.66 29.35 21.88
N VAL A 34 -14.46 29.68 21.41
CA VAL A 34 -14.25 30.63 20.31
C VAL A 34 -14.89 30.13 19.02
N LEU A 35 -14.68 28.86 18.66
CA LEU A 35 -15.30 28.27 17.46
C LEU A 35 -16.82 28.24 17.54
N VAL A 36 -17.39 27.91 18.71
CA VAL A 36 -18.85 27.90 18.89
C VAL A 36 -19.40 29.30 18.69
N ALA A 37 -18.79 30.32 19.30
CA ALA A 37 -19.20 31.71 19.12
C ALA A 37 -19.15 32.14 17.66
N TYR A 38 -18.07 31.78 16.94
CA TYR A 38 -17.93 32.05 15.51
C TYR A 38 -19.04 31.39 14.69
N PHE A 39 -19.23 30.08 14.83
CA PHE A 39 -20.22 29.34 14.03
C PHE A 39 -21.67 29.70 14.38
N GLN A 40 -21.96 30.14 15.62
CA GLN A 40 -23.28 30.68 15.97
C GLN A 40 -23.60 31.97 15.21
N GLN A 41 -22.61 32.84 14.97
CA GLN A 41 -22.81 34.05 14.15
C GLN A 41 -23.07 33.72 12.67
N HIS A 42 -22.60 32.56 12.22
CA HIS A 42 -22.75 32.08 10.85
C HIS A 42 -23.78 30.93 10.74
N ARG A 43 -24.67 30.78 11.72
CA ARG A 43 -25.56 29.62 11.86
C ARG A 43 -26.41 29.35 10.63
N GLU A 44 -26.91 30.39 9.97
CA GLU A 44 -27.76 30.29 8.77
C GLU A 44 -27.02 29.69 7.57
N GLY A 45 -25.69 29.78 7.53
CA GLY A 45 -24.86 29.20 6.48
C GLY A 45 -24.32 27.80 6.80
N LEU A 46 -24.75 27.18 7.91
CA LEU A 46 -24.34 25.83 8.29
C LEU A 46 -25.36 24.80 7.78
N ASP A 47 -24.87 23.69 7.24
CA ASP A 47 -25.72 22.54 6.94
C ASP A 47 -26.18 21.81 8.21
N GLU A 48 -27.16 20.92 8.07
CA GLU A 48 -27.74 20.16 9.18
C GLU A 48 -26.68 19.37 9.97
N ASP A 49 -25.69 18.80 9.28
CA ASP A 49 -24.63 18.04 9.93
C ASP A 49 -23.74 18.93 10.78
N SER A 50 -23.40 20.11 10.28
CA SER A 50 -22.60 21.11 10.98
C SER A 50 -23.35 21.73 12.15
N LEU A 51 -24.66 21.91 12.04
CA LEU A 51 -25.52 22.33 13.16
C LEU A 51 -25.48 21.31 14.30
N ARG A 52 -25.55 20.00 14.00
CA ARG A 52 -25.38 18.94 15.02
C ARG A 52 -23.98 18.90 15.61
N ARG A 53 -22.96 19.10 14.78
CA ARG A 53 -21.55 19.14 15.22
C ARG A 53 -21.26 20.36 16.09
N LEU A 54 -21.95 21.47 15.89
CA LEU A 54 -21.79 22.69 16.69
C LEU A 54 -22.05 22.42 18.17
N GLU A 55 -23.03 21.58 18.49
CA GLU A 55 -23.40 21.21 19.86
C GLU A 55 -22.43 20.16 20.45
N THR A 56 -21.95 19.23 19.63
CA THR A 56 -21.16 18.09 20.07
C THR A 56 -19.66 18.32 19.94
N ASN A 57 -19.15 18.40 18.72
CA ASN A 57 -17.75 18.63 18.41
C ASN A 57 -17.58 19.64 17.26
N PRO A 58 -17.51 20.95 17.56
CA PRO A 58 -17.49 22.02 16.56
C PRO A 58 -16.20 22.04 15.73
N LEU A 59 -15.11 21.42 16.20
CA LEU A 59 -13.89 21.29 15.40
C LEU A 59 -14.16 20.48 14.12
N ARG A 60 -15.08 19.51 14.17
CA ARG A 60 -15.43 18.70 12.99
C ARG A 60 -16.14 19.48 11.90
N ILE A 61 -16.59 20.71 12.16
CA ILE A 61 -17.12 21.60 11.13
C ILE A 61 -15.98 22.07 10.21
N LEU A 62 -14.76 22.23 10.72
CA LEU A 62 -13.59 22.68 9.94
C LEU A 62 -13.18 21.71 8.83
N ASP A 63 -13.54 20.43 8.94
CA ASP A 63 -13.28 19.41 7.92
C ASP A 63 -14.52 19.08 7.06
N SER A 64 -15.59 19.90 7.14
CA SER A 64 -16.74 19.72 6.26
C SER A 64 -16.33 19.84 4.79
N LYS A 65 -16.93 18.99 3.95
CA LYS A 65 -16.73 18.97 2.50
C LYS A 65 -17.85 19.70 1.75
N ASN A 66 -18.78 20.33 2.48
CA ASN A 66 -19.84 21.11 1.87
C ASN A 66 -19.24 22.34 1.16
N PRO A 67 -19.38 22.45 -0.18
CA PRO A 67 -18.84 23.58 -0.94
C PRO A 67 -19.39 24.93 -0.50
N GLU A 68 -20.65 25.00 -0.08
CA GLU A 68 -21.31 26.25 0.35
C GLU A 68 -20.70 26.79 1.66
N MET A 69 -20.20 25.89 2.51
CA MET A 69 -19.57 26.24 3.78
C MET A 69 -18.09 26.63 3.65
N LYS A 70 -17.48 26.45 2.47
CA LYS A 70 -16.04 26.67 2.25
C LYS A 70 -15.59 28.07 2.67
N GLY A 71 -16.41 29.09 2.38
CA GLY A 71 -16.12 30.48 2.77
C GLY A 71 -16.16 30.69 4.28
N ILE A 72 -17.13 30.10 4.97
CA ILE A 72 -17.26 30.20 6.43
C ILE A 72 -16.09 29.48 7.11
N ILE A 73 -15.77 28.26 6.68
CA ILE A 73 -14.67 27.47 7.25
C ILE A 73 -13.31 28.15 7.02
N ALA A 74 -13.09 28.74 5.84
CA ALA A 74 -11.85 29.44 5.55
C ALA A 74 -11.61 30.62 6.50
N ASN A 75 -12.67 31.30 6.94
CA ASN A 75 -12.61 32.46 7.84
C ASN A 75 -12.71 32.11 9.33
N ALA A 76 -12.87 30.83 9.68
CA ALA A 76 -12.91 30.42 11.08
C ALA A 76 -11.59 30.79 11.79
N PRO A 77 -11.61 31.13 13.09
CA PRO A 77 -10.41 31.35 13.88
C PRO A 77 -9.39 30.22 13.71
N ASP A 78 -8.10 30.51 13.79
CA ASP A 78 -7.05 29.51 13.62
C ASP A 78 -6.65 28.94 14.99
N LEU A 79 -6.73 27.63 15.17
CA LEU A 79 -6.31 26.97 16.41
C LEU A 79 -4.86 27.31 16.79
N MET A 80 -3.97 27.48 15.79
CA MET A 80 -2.55 27.78 16.04
C MET A 80 -2.34 29.05 16.87
N THR A 81 -3.24 30.04 16.79
CA THR A 81 -3.13 31.29 17.57
C THR A 81 -3.53 31.12 19.03
N TYR A 82 -4.14 29.99 19.40
CA TYR A 82 -4.58 29.67 20.76
C TYR A 82 -3.68 28.63 21.45
N LEU A 83 -2.62 28.18 20.78
CA LEU A 83 -1.67 27.25 21.36
C LEU A 83 -0.68 27.98 22.27
N GLY A 84 -0.40 27.39 23.42
CA GLY A 84 0.64 27.84 24.34
C GLY A 84 2.04 27.54 23.83
N THR A 85 3.03 28.07 24.54
CA THR A 85 4.45 27.99 24.17
C THR A 85 4.96 26.57 24.03
N GLU A 86 4.52 25.64 24.88
CA GLU A 86 4.93 24.22 24.82
C GLU A 86 4.38 23.50 23.59
N SER A 87 3.09 23.68 23.28
CA SER A 87 2.46 23.10 22.09
C SER A 87 3.08 23.63 20.80
N LEU A 88 3.39 24.94 20.75
CA LEU A 88 4.08 25.57 19.62
C LEU A 88 5.52 25.08 19.49
N ALA A 89 6.25 24.95 20.60
CA ALA A 89 7.62 24.42 20.60
C ALA A 89 7.65 22.95 20.12
N HIS A 90 6.71 22.12 20.59
CA HIS A 90 6.54 20.74 20.13
C HIS A 90 6.25 20.68 18.62
N PHE A 91 5.34 21.53 18.13
CA PHE A 91 5.02 21.57 16.70
C PHE A 91 6.22 22.00 15.85
N LYS A 92 6.94 23.04 16.29
CA LYS A 92 8.17 23.54 15.64
C LYS A 92 9.25 22.46 15.58
N ALA A 93 9.46 21.71 16.67
CA ALA A 93 10.44 20.64 16.69
C ALA A 93 10.16 19.58 15.60
N ILE A 94 8.88 19.28 15.36
CA ILE A 94 8.47 18.33 14.32
C ILE A 94 8.68 18.89 12.92
N THR A 95 8.30 20.15 12.67
CA THR A 95 8.49 20.77 11.36
C THR A 95 9.96 20.92 11.00
N THR A 96 10.80 21.32 11.96
CA THR A 96 12.27 21.36 11.79
C THR A 96 12.84 19.98 11.51
N THR A 97 12.40 18.94 12.23
CA THR A 97 12.83 17.57 11.94
C THR A 97 12.44 17.12 10.52
N LEU A 98 11.25 17.50 10.03
CA LEU A 98 10.84 17.18 8.66
C LEU A 98 11.68 17.93 7.61
N GLU A 99 12.01 19.19 7.87
CA GLU A 99 12.92 20.01 7.05
C GLU A 99 14.31 19.39 6.96
N ASP A 100 14.90 19.03 8.09
CA ASP A 100 16.23 18.39 8.17
C ASP A 100 16.27 17.05 7.41
N LEU A 101 15.14 16.34 7.38
CA LEU A 101 14.99 15.07 6.65
C LEU A 101 14.59 15.25 5.18
N GLY A 102 14.40 16.49 4.70
CA GLY A 102 13.97 16.78 3.33
C GLY A 102 12.54 16.31 3.01
N VAL A 103 11.68 16.17 4.03
CA VAL A 103 10.30 15.70 3.86
C VAL A 103 9.38 16.89 3.68
N ALA A 104 9.03 17.19 2.43
CA ALA A 104 8.06 18.24 2.12
C ALA A 104 6.69 17.98 2.79
N TYR A 105 6.14 19.03 3.42
CA TYR A 105 4.85 19.03 4.09
C TYR A 105 4.08 20.34 3.84
N GLN A 106 2.79 20.34 4.14
CA GLN A 106 1.92 21.51 4.12
C GLN A 106 1.25 21.67 5.48
N ILE A 107 1.16 22.89 5.99
CA ILE A 107 0.37 23.18 7.18
C ILE A 107 -1.09 23.30 6.76
N ASN A 108 -1.96 22.48 7.37
CA ASN A 108 -3.40 22.55 7.18
C ASN A 108 -4.07 22.76 8.55
N THR A 109 -4.35 24.00 8.92
CA THR A 109 -4.94 24.34 10.23
C THR A 109 -6.39 23.87 10.37
N ARG A 110 -7.02 23.45 9.26
CA ARG A 110 -8.36 22.85 9.22
C ARG A 110 -8.33 21.32 9.36
N LEU A 111 -7.13 20.72 9.36
CA LEU A 111 -6.96 19.29 9.58
C LEU A 111 -7.34 18.94 11.02
N VAL A 112 -8.53 18.37 11.15
CA VAL A 112 -9.01 17.78 12.40
C VAL A 112 -9.18 16.27 12.21
N ARG A 113 -9.35 15.54 13.31
CA ARG A 113 -9.50 14.09 13.29
C ARG A 113 -10.87 13.68 13.78
N GLY A 114 -11.34 12.55 13.25
CA GLY A 114 -12.66 12.03 13.59
C GLY A 114 -12.77 11.36 14.96
N LEU A 115 -11.67 11.29 15.70
CA LEU A 115 -11.58 10.69 17.03
C LEU A 115 -11.05 11.76 17.99
N ASP A 116 -11.73 11.94 19.11
CA ASP A 116 -11.51 13.13 19.95
C ASP A 116 -10.28 13.01 20.87
N TYR A 117 -9.69 11.82 20.94
CA TYR A 117 -8.54 11.51 21.79
C TYR A 117 -7.21 12.11 21.30
N TYR A 118 -7.15 12.63 20.07
CA TYR A 118 -5.88 13.18 19.54
C TYR A 118 -5.44 14.38 20.38
N SER A 119 -4.14 14.61 20.50
CA SER A 119 -3.50 15.77 21.11
C SER A 119 -2.28 16.16 20.28
N LEU A 120 -1.90 17.44 20.35
CA LEU A 120 -0.72 17.97 19.66
C LEU A 120 -0.74 17.57 18.18
N THR A 121 0.33 16.98 17.66
CA THR A 121 0.49 16.70 16.24
C THR A 121 -0.58 15.77 15.68
N VAL A 122 -1.18 16.18 14.59
CA VAL A 122 -1.96 15.35 13.67
C VAL A 122 -1.43 15.52 12.26
N PHE A 123 -1.49 14.47 11.46
CA PHE A 123 -0.98 14.50 10.10
C PHE A 123 -1.72 13.52 9.19
N GLU A 124 -1.83 13.84 7.90
CA GLU A 124 -2.29 12.92 6.86
C GLU A 124 -1.39 12.92 5.65
N TRP A 125 -1.37 11.78 4.97
CA TRP A 125 -0.95 11.67 3.60
C TRP A 125 -2.19 11.65 2.72
N VAL A 126 -2.24 12.60 1.78
CA VAL A 126 -3.33 12.76 0.82
C VAL A 126 -2.84 12.58 -0.60
N THR A 127 -3.73 12.16 -1.50
CA THR A 127 -3.50 12.06 -2.94
C THR A 127 -4.70 12.64 -3.70
N ASP A 128 -4.46 13.22 -4.87
CA ASP A 128 -5.54 13.67 -5.77
C ASP A 128 -5.92 12.61 -6.82
N GLU A 129 -5.13 11.54 -6.92
CA GLU A 129 -5.30 10.47 -7.92
C GLU A 129 -6.59 9.67 -7.73
N LEU A 130 -7.16 9.70 -6.52
CA LEU A 130 -8.34 8.92 -6.13
C LEU A 130 -9.61 9.77 -5.97
N GLY A 131 -9.61 11.02 -6.44
CA GLY A 131 -10.77 11.91 -6.38
C GLY A 131 -10.98 12.58 -5.01
N SER A 132 -12.25 12.83 -4.64
CA SER A 132 -12.64 13.72 -3.52
C SER A 132 -12.30 13.21 -2.11
N GLN A 133 -11.82 11.97 -1.98
CA GLN A 133 -11.37 11.39 -0.71
C GLN A 133 -9.91 10.95 -0.78
N GLY A 134 -9.01 11.92 -0.71
CA GLY A 134 -7.58 11.72 -0.94
C GLY A 134 -6.79 11.10 0.21
N THR A 135 -7.33 10.99 1.43
CA THR A 135 -6.56 10.49 2.58
C THR A 135 -6.27 8.99 2.45
N ILE A 136 -4.99 8.64 2.35
CA ILE A 136 -4.50 7.25 2.30
C ILE A 136 -3.98 6.78 3.65
N CYS A 137 -3.39 7.69 4.43
CA CYS A 137 -2.83 7.42 5.75
C CYS A 137 -3.06 8.62 6.65
N ALA A 138 -3.46 8.38 7.88
CA ALA A 138 -3.70 9.42 8.86
C ALA A 138 -3.18 8.98 10.22
N GLY A 139 -2.72 9.93 11.01
CA GLY A 139 -2.22 9.68 12.34
C GLY A 139 -2.07 10.94 13.16
N GLY A 140 -1.45 10.77 14.31
CA GLY A 140 -1.21 11.82 15.28
C GLY A 140 -0.86 11.28 16.66
N ARG A 141 -0.65 12.21 17.58
CA ARG A 141 -0.36 11.95 18.99
C ARG A 141 -1.66 11.89 19.80
N TYR A 142 -1.74 11.03 20.82
CA TYR A 142 -2.99 10.71 21.53
C TYR A 142 -2.76 10.28 22.99
N ASP A 143 -2.00 11.07 23.73
CA ASP A 143 -1.60 10.77 25.11
C ASP A 143 -2.75 10.43 26.07
N GLY A 144 -3.91 11.08 25.89
CA GLY A 144 -5.07 10.90 26.78
C GLY A 144 -5.71 9.52 26.66
N LEU A 145 -5.50 8.80 25.55
CA LEU A 145 -6.21 7.56 25.25
C LEU A 145 -5.91 6.46 26.26
N ILE A 146 -4.64 6.33 26.69
CA ILE A 146 -4.24 5.26 27.62
C ILE A 146 -4.93 5.43 28.97
N GLN A 147 -5.02 6.67 29.46
CA GLN A 147 -5.71 6.98 30.70
C GLN A 147 -7.23 6.78 30.60
N GLN A 148 -7.83 7.16 29.46
CA GLN A 148 -9.26 6.91 29.19
C GLN A 148 -9.62 5.43 29.21
N LEU A 149 -8.67 4.54 28.89
CA LEU A 149 -8.83 3.08 28.94
C LEU A 149 -8.45 2.46 30.30
N GLY A 150 -8.20 3.27 31.33
CA GLY A 150 -7.88 2.80 32.69
C GLY A 150 -6.40 2.50 32.94
N GLY A 151 -5.51 2.84 31.99
CA GLY A 151 -4.06 2.71 32.14
C GLY A 151 -3.41 3.90 32.85
N LYS A 152 -2.10 3.78 33.13
CA LYS A 152 -1.29 4.91 33.61
C LYS A 152 -1.09 5.93 32.49
N PRO A 153 -1.12 7.26 32.77
CA PRO A 153 -0.82 8.28 31.77
C PRO A 153 0.50 8.01 31.05
N ASN A 154 0.47 8.00 29.73
CA ASN A 154 1.65 7.80 28.92
C ASN A 154 1.46 8.46 27.54
N HIS A 155 2.57 8.84 26.93
CA HIS A 155 2.58 9.48 25.64
C HIS A 155 2.50 8.45 24.51
N ALA A 156 1.72 8.75 23.47
CA ALA A 156 1.54 7.83 22.37
C ALA A 156 1.35 8.57 21.04
N VAL A 157 1.95 8.03 19.98
CA VAL A 157 1.78 8.52 18.60
C VAL A 157 1.68 7.33 17.68
N GLY A 158 0.82 7.43 16.66
CA GLY A 158 0.58 6.35 15.73
C GLY A 158 -0.12 6.83 14.48
N PHE A 159 -0.37 5.87 13.58
CA PHE A 159 -1.06 6.10 12.34
C PHE A 159 -1.79 4.83 11.91
N ALA A 160 -2.77 5.01 11.03
CA ALA A 160 -3.43 3.94 10.31
C ALA A 160 -3.45 4.28 8.82
N MET A 161 -3.64 3.25 8.00
CA MET A 161 -3.67 3.35 6.54
C MET A 161 -4.75 2.42 6.01
N GLY A 162 -5.51 2.88 5.03
CA GLY A 162 -6.47 2.04 4.31
C GLY A 162 -5.74 1.22 3.25
N MET A 163 -5.69 -0.10 3.40
CA MET A 163 -4.99 -0.97 2.45
C MET A 163 -5.64 -0.94 1.07
N GLU A 164 -6.96 -0.89 1.01
CA GLU A 164 -7.73 -0.81 -0.23
C GLU A 164 -7.41 0.47 -1.00
N ARG A 165 -7.27 1.60 -0.29
CA ARG A 165 -6.87 2.87 -0.92
C ARG A 165 -5.44 2.86 -1.40
N LEU A 166 -4.54 2.26 -0.63
CA LEU A 166 -3.15 2.10 -1.07
C LEU A 166 -3.09 1.24 -2.34
N LEU A 167 -3.83 0.13 -2.37
CA LEU A 167 -3.91 -0.75 -3.54
C LEU A 167 -4.50 -0.01 -4.75
N ALA A 168 -5.62 0.71 -4.58
CA ALA A 168 -6.21 1.51 -5.66
C ALA A 168 -5.23 2.56 -6.20
N LEU A 169 -4.44 3.21 -5.34
CA LEU A 169 -3.39 4.14 -5.78
C LEU A 169 -2.27 3.42 -6.54
N LEU A 170 -1.88 2.23 -6.10
CA LEU A 170 -0.89 1.40 -6.78
C LEU A 170 -1.39 0.88 -8.13
N GLU A 171 -2.68 0.59 -8.28
CA GLU A 171 -3.28 0.18 -9.56
C GLU A 171 -3.22 1.28 -10.63
N THR A 172 -3.09 2.56 -10.24
CA THR A 172 -2.81 3.66 -11.19
C THR A 172 -1.41 3.59 -11.79
N ARG A 173 -0.53 2.74 -11.26
CA ARG A 173 0.81 2.51 -11.80
C ARG A 173 0.79 1.38 -12.82
N THR A 174 1.39 1.63 -13.97
CA THR A 174 1.56 0.63 -15.04
C THR A 174 2.89 -0.13 -14.93
N ASP A 175 3.78 0.28 -14.03
CA ASP A 175 5.16 -0.18 -13.92
C ASP A 175 5.39 -1.12 -12.72
N ILE A 176 4.33 -1.59 -12.05
CA ILE A 176 4.45 -2.58 -10.98
C ILE A 176 4.70 -3.96 -11.62
N PRO A 177 5.87 -4.57 -11.39
CA PRO A 177 6.11 -5.92 -11.89
C PRO A 177 5.17 -6.88 -11.16
N VAL A 178 4.25 -7.50 -11.90
CA VAL A 178 3.43 -8.59 -11.37
C VAL A 178 4.37 -9.75 -11.09
N ALA A 179 4.49 -10.13 -9.82
CA ALA A 179 5.33 -11.26 -9.42
C ALA A 179 4.87 -12.51 -10.16
N ARG A 180 5.80 -13.17 -10.86
CA ARG A 180 5.52 -14.42 -11.55
C ARG A 180 5.13 -15.49 -10.53
N THR A 181 3.97 -16.10 -10.73
CA THR A 181 3.47 -17.19 -9.89
C THR A 181 4.02 -18.54 -10.31
N VAL A 182 4.56 -18.64 -11.52
CA VAL A 182 5.15 -19.84 -12.11
C VAL A 182 6.42 -19.45 -12.85
N ASP A 183 7.53 -20.15 -12.60
CA ASP A 183 8.80 -19.92 -13.28
C ASP A 183 8.92 -20.85 -14.50
N ALA A 184 8.52 -22.11 -14.33
CA ALA A 184 8.54 -23.13 -15.38
C ALA A 184 7.23 -23.92 -15.41
N TYR A 185 6.81 -24.32 -16.61
CA TYR A 185 5.66 -25.18 -16.83
C TYR A 185 6.10 -26.48 -17.51
N MET A 186 5.71 -27.64 -16.99
CA MET A 186 6.01 -28.93 -17.61
C MET A 186 4.87 -29.41 -18.50
N ILE A 187 5.22 -29.69 -19.75
CA ILE A 187 4.37 -30.22 -20.81
C ILE A 187 4.74 -31.68 -21.03
N ARG A 188 3.77 -32.59 -20.88
CA ARG A 188 3.97 -34.04 -20.93
C ARG A 188 3.05 -34.64 -21.98
N VAL A 189 3.58 -35.34 -22.99
CA VAL A 189 2.76 -35.90 -24.08
C VAL A 189 3.15 -37.35 -24.38
N GLY A 190 2.27 -38.27 -24.00
CA GLY A 190 2.49 -39.72 -24.17
C GLY A 190 2.45 -40.47 -22.85
N GLU A 191 2.30 -41.79 -22.90
CA GLU A 191 2.10 -42.60 -21.69
C GLU A 191 3.39 -42.69 -20.85
N LYS A 192 4.56 -42.80 -21.50
CA LYS A 192 5.86 -42.80 -20.82
C LYS A 192 6.12 -41.42 -20.25
N ALA A 193 5.86 -40.37 -21.02
CA ALA A 193 6.03 -38.98 -20.61
C ALA A 193 5.17 -38.59 -19.41
N GLU A 194 3.95 -39.10 -19.30
CA GLU A 194 3.11 -38.85 -18.12
C GLU A 194 3.76 -39.37 -16.84
N ARG A 195 4.26 -40.62 -16.85
CA ARG A 195 4.91 -41.23 -15.67
C ARG A 195 6.29 -40.62 -15.40
N GLU A 196 7.12 -40.51 -16.42
CA GLU A 196 8.48 -39.98 -16.35
C GLU A 196 8.47 -38.51 -15.94
N GLY A 197 7.60 -37.71 -16.56
CA GLY A 197 7.51 -36.28 -16.30
C GLY A 197 7.12 -35.98 -14.85
N LEU A 198 6.26 -36.79 -14.20
CA LEU A 198 5.98 -36.61 -12.77
C LEU A 198 7.24 -36.86 -11.91
N ARG A 199 7.99 -37.93 -12.21
CA ARG A 199 9.24 -38.22 -11.50
C ARG A 199 10.28 -37.11 -11.71
N PHE A 200 10.42 -36.63 -12.93
CA PHE A 200 11.35 -35.56 -13.25
C PHE A 200 10.93 -34.23 -12.62
N ALA A 201 9.63 -33.91 -12.58
CA ALA A 201 9.13 -32.73 -11.89
C ALA A 201 9.48 -32.73 -10.39
N GLU A 202 9.33 -33.86 -9.70
CA GLU A 202 9.77 -34.00 -8.30
C GLU A 202 11.28 -33.89 -8.15
N THR A 203 12.04 -34.43 -9.10
CA THR A 203 13.51 -34.29 -9.13
C THR A 203 13.92 -32.81 -9.24
N ILE A 204 13.26 -32.04 -10.11
CA ILE A 204 13.49 -30.60 -10.25
C ILE A 204 13.12 -29.88 -8.94
N ARG A 205 11.97 -30.18 -8.33
CA ARG A 205 11.53 -29.54 -7.06
C ARG A 205 12.53 -29.77 -5.93
N ASN A 206 13.07 -30.98 -5.83
CA ASN A 206 14.09 -31.33 -4.83
C ASN A 206 15.43 -30.62 -5.10
N ALA A 207 15.83 -30.54 -6.37
CA ALA A 207 17.10 -29.92 -6.76
C ALA A 207 17.05 -28.39 -6.72
N ILE A 208 15.89 -27.78 -6.98
CA ILE A 208 15.70 -26.32 -7.06
C ILE A 208 14.44 -25.91 -6.27
N PRO A 209 14.48 -25.90 -4.93
CA PRO A 209 13.29 -25.59 -4.12
C PRO A 209 12.67 -24.20 -4.35
N ALA A 210 13.46 -23.26 -4.88
CA ALA A 210 13.00 -21.92 -5.21
C ALA A 210 12.23 -21.83 -6.55
N LEU A 211 12.32 -22.86 -7.41
CA LEU A 211 11.65 -22.87 -8.72
C LEU A 211 10.17 -23.22 -8.58
N LYS A 212 9.29 -22.29 -8.97
CA LYS A 212 7.84 -22.51 -9.00
C LYS A 212 7.46 -23.30 -10.26
N LEU A 213 7.53 -24.63 -10.17
CA LEU A 213 7.19 -25.56 -11.27
C LEU A 213 5.71 -25.97 -11.23
N GLN A 214 4.98 -25.67 -12.30
CA GLN A 214 3.59 -26.11 -12.51
C GLN A 214 3.49 -27.16 -13.63
N LEU A 215 2.51 -28.06 -13.53
CA LEU A 215 2.13 -29.02 -14.58
C LEU A 215 0.63 -29.28 -14.54
N SER A 216 0.06 -29.75 -15.66
CA SER A 216 -1.37 -30.09 -15.75
C SER A 216 -1.63 -31.53 -15.29
N ALA A 217 -2.72 -31.75 -14.55
CA ALA A 217 -3.15 -33.08 -14.12
C ALA A 217 -4.11 -33.78 -15.11
N ASP A 218 -4.76 -33.01 -15.98
CA ASP A 218 -5.73 -33.48 -16.98
C ASP A 218 -5.10 -33.90 -18.32
N GLY A 219 -3.76 -33.85 -18.42
CA GLY A 219 -3.02 -34.16 -19.63
C GLY A 219 -3.45 -33.30 -20.83
N GLY A 220 -3.55 -33.94 -21.99
CA GLY A 220 -4.08 -33.37 -23.23
C GLY A 220 -3.03 -33.09 -24.28
N SER A 221 -3.47 -32.54 -25.42
CA SER A 221 -2.60 -32.31 -26.57
C SER A 221 -1.50 -31.28 -26.26
N PHE A 222 -0.38 -31.41 -26.96
CA PHE A 222 0.75 -30.48 -26.90
C PHE A 222 0.29 -29.01 -26.99
N LYS A 223 -0.56 -28.69 -27.99
CA LYS A 223 -1.11 -27.35 -28.21
C LYS A 223 -1.91 -26.83 -27.01
N ASN A 224 -2.68 -27.67 -26.34
CA ASN A 224 -3.49 -27.26 -25.19
C ASN A 224 -2.60 -26.99 -23.96
N GLN A 225 -1.59 -27.81 -23.73
CA GLN A 225 -0.65 -27.62 -22.63
C GLN A 225 0.22 -26.37 -22.85
N PHE A 226 0.64 -26.08 -24.09
CA PHE A 226 1.32 -24.82 -24.41
C PHE A 226 0.47 -23.60 -24.10
N LYS A 227 -0.82 -23.59 -24.50
CA LYS A 227 -1.73 -22.50 -24.14
C LYS A 227 -1.86 -22.29 -22.63
N LYS A 228 -1.84 -23.37 -21.85
CA LYS A 228 -1.86 -23.30 -20.38
C LYS A 228 -0.56 -22.72 -19.84
N ALA A 229 0.60 -23.18 -20.34
CA ALA A 229 1.92 -22.65 -19.99
C ALA A 229 2.04 -21.15 -20.28
N ASP A 230 1.51 -20.70 -21.42
CA ASP A 230 1.50 -19.26 -21.75
C ASP A 230 0.65 -18.47 -20.76
N LYS A 231 -0.54 -18.98 -20.41
CA LYS A 231 -1.48 -18.33 -19.50
C LYS A 231 -0.94 -18.16 -18.08
N THR A 232 -0.06 -19.06 -17.60
CA THR A 232 0.52 -18.95 -16.25
C THR A 232 1.58 -17.86 -16.14
N GLY A 233 2.06 -17.30 -17.25
CA GLY A 233 3.16 -16.34 -17.21
C GLY A 233 4.55 -16.98 -17.05
N ALA A 234 4.66 -18.32 -17.15
CA ALA A 234 5.94 -19.03 -17.02
C ALA A 234 7.01 -18.52 -18.00
N GLU A 235 8.27 -18.52 -17.57
CA GLU A 235 9.42 -18.17 -18.41
C GLU A 235 9.83 -19.34 -19.29
N PHE A 236 9.77 -20.55 -18.75
CA PHE A 236 10.20 -21.77 -19.43
C PHE A 236 9.07 -22.79 -19.58
N ALA A 237 9.03 -23.46 -20.72
CA ALA A 237 8.33 -24.73 -20.90
C ALA A 237 9.35 -25.87 -20.91
N ILE A 238 9.14 -26.86 -20.03
CA ILE A 238 9.88 -28.13 -20.01
C ILE A 238 9.02 -29.16 -20.70
N ILE A 239 9.52 -29.74 -21.78
CA ILE A 239 8.75 -30.55 -22.72
C ILE A 239 9.31 -31.97 -22.68
N ILE A 240 8.44 -32.93 -22.39
CA ILE A 240 8.79 -34.34 -22.38
C ILE A 240 7.71 -35.12 -23.15
N GLY A 241 8.10 -35.73 -24.26
CA GLY A 241 7.32 -36.73 -24.98
C GLY A 241 7.91 -38.12 -24.79
N ASP A 242 7.22 -39.15 -25.27
CA ASP A 242 7.69 -40.54 -25.15
C ASP A 242 9.07 -40.75 -25.80
N ASP A 243 9.35 -40.05 -26.90
CA ASP A 243 10.65 -40.06 -27.58
C ASP A 243 11.75 -39.41 -26.72
N GLU A 244 11.46 -38.31 -26.03
CA GLU A 244 12.37 -37.68 -25.08
C GLU A 244 12.66 -38.58 -23.88
N VAL A 245 11.64 -39.30 -23.39
CA VAL A 245 11.81 -40.30 -22.32
C VAL A 245 12.79 -41.39 -22.76
N ASP A 246 12.61 -41.92 -23.97
CA ASP A 246 13.47 -42.99 -24.50
C ASP A 246 14.93 -42.53 -24.69
N ARG A 247 15.16 -41.23 -24.92
CA ARG A 247 16.50 -40.63 -25.01
C ARG A 247 17.06 -40.14 -23.67
N GLY A 248 16.27 -40.12 -22.59
CA GLY A 248 16.67 -39.54 -21.30
C GLY A 248 16.84 -38.01 -21.35
N GLU A 249 16.15 -37.36 -22.27
CA GLU A 249 16.26 -35.93 -22.57
C GLU A 249 14.97 -35.19 -22.23
N VAL A 250 15.03 -33.86 -22.25
CA VAL A 250 13.87 -32.97 -22.24
C VAL A 250 14.13 -31.78 -23.16
N GLY A 251 13.06 -31.26 -23.75
CA GLY A 251 13.08 -29.96 -24.41
C GLY A 251 12.89 -28.84 -23.39
N VAL A 252 13.71 -27.80 -23.43
CA VAL A 252 13.51 -26.56 -22.67
C VAL A 252 13.31 -25.43 -23.67
N LYS A 253 12.14 -24.79 -23.61
CA LYS A 253 11.77 -23.67 -24.48
C LYS A 253 11.51 -22.42 -23.64
N CYS A 254 12.08 -21.29 -24.02
CA CYS A 254 11.66 -20.01 -23.43
C CYS A 254 10.34 -19.54 -24.04
N LEU A 255 9.43 -19.04 -23.19
CA LEU A 255 8.09 -18.57 -23.57
C LEU A 255 8.01 -17.04 -23.65
N ARG A 256 9.07 -16.32 -23.25
CA ARG A 256 9.09 -14.85 -23.14
C ARG A 256 10.16 -14.18 -23.98
N ASN A 257 11.10 -14.95 -24.52
CA ASN A 257 12.06 -14.51 -25.51
C ASN A 257 12.07 -15.46 -26.71
N ASP A 258 12.70 -15.02 -27.81
CA ASP A 258 12.77 -15.78 -29.07
C ASP A 258 13.92 -16.81 -29.08
N LEU A 259 14.39 -17.27 -27.91
CA LEU A 259 15.40 -18.32 -27.86
C LEU A 259 14.81 -19.63 -28.39
N ALA A 260 15.59 -20.30 -29.25
CA ALA A 260 15.23 -21.62 -29.76
C ALA A 260 15.08 -22.62 -28.62
N GLN A 261 14.14 -23.56 -28.80
CA GLN A 261 14.03 -24.72 -27.92
C GLN A 261 15.33 -25.53 -27.95
N GLN A 262 15.82 -25.89 -26.78
CA GLN A 262 17.02 -26.72 -26.63
C GLN A 262 16.63 -28.08 -26.05
N THR A 263 17.05 -29.15 -26.71
CA THR A 263 16.92 -30.50 -26.17
C THR A 263 18.20 -30.87 -25.44
N MET A 264 18.09 -31.33 -24.20
CA MET A 264 19.24 -31.67 -23.37
C MET A 264 18.92 -32.81 -22.40
N PRO A 265 19.93 -33.54 -21.89
CA PRO A 265 19.74 -34.51 -20.82
C PRO A 265 19.03 -33.91 -19.60
N GLN A 266 18.21 -34.71 -18.92
CA GLN A 266 17.45 -34.28 -17.73
C GLN A 266 18.34 -33.62 -16.65
N THR A 267 19.53 -34.15 -16.41
CA THR A 267 20.50 -33.59 -15.44
C THR A 267 21.00 -32.21 -15.85
N GLN A 268 21.27 -32.02 -17.15
CA GLN A 268 21.70 -30.74 -17.70
C GLN A 268 20.56 -29.72 -17.66
N ALA A 269 19.31 -30.13 -17.90
CA ALA A 269 18.15 -29.26 -17.79
C ALA A 269 17.97 -28.69 -16.36
N ILE A 270 18.22 -29.49 -15.32
CA ILE A 270 18.20 -29.01 -13.93
C ILE A 270 19.27 -27.92 -13.74
N SER A 271 20.52 -28.17 -14.14
CA SER A 271 21.60 -27.18 -14.02
C SER A 271 21.31 -25.90 -14.81
N PHE A 272 20.75 -26.04 -16.01
CA PHE A 272 20.33 -24.91 -16.85
C PHE A 272 19.26 -24.06 -16.14
N LEU A 273 18.17 -24.68 -15.66
CA LEU A 273 17.10 -23.98 -14.96
C LEU A 273 17.59 -23.29 -13.68
N GLN A 274 18.51 -23.91 -12.95
CA GLN A 274 19.10 -23.33 -11.75
C GLN A 274 19.93 -22.08 -12.06
N GLN A 275 20.73 -22.10 -13.14
CA GLN A 275 21.49 -20.94 -13.60
C GLN A 275 20.57 -19.81 -14.06
N GLN A 276 19.50 -20.13 -14.79
CA GLN A 276 18.55 -19.13 -15.27
C GLN A 276 17.75 -18.49 -14.12
N LEU A 277 17.36 -19.26 -13.10
CA LEU A 277 16.63 -18.73 -11.95
C LEU A 277 17.47 -17.70 -11.18
N LEU A 278 18.78 -17.91 -11.05
CA LEU A 278 19.71 -16.95 -10.43
C LEU A 278 19.86 -15.63 -11.20
N GLN A 279 19.51 -15.61 -12.49
CA GLN A 279 19.53 -14.40 -13.32
C GLN A 279 18.20 -13.64 -13.30
N ILE A 280 17.12 -14.26 -12.82
CA ILE A 280 15.76 -13.71 -12.78
C ILE A 280 15.45 -13.07 -11.41
N VAL A 281 16.14 -13.50 -10.34
CA VAL A 281 16.05 -12.94 -8.97
C VAL A 281 17.01 -11.78 -8.79
#